data_AF-A0A3D3JPQ5-F1
#
_entry.id   AF-A0A3D3JPQ5-F1
#
_cell.length_a   1.000
_cell.length_b   1.000
_cell.length_c   1.000
_cell.angle_alpha   90.00
_cell.angle_beta   90.00
_cell.angle_gamma   90.00
#
_symmetry.space_group_name_H-M   'P 1'
#
loop_
_entity.id
_entity.type
_entity.pdbx_description
1 polymer ?
#
loop_
_entity_poly.entity_id
_entity_poly.type
_entity_poly.pdbx_seq_one_letter_code
_entity_poly.pdbx_strand_id
1 'polypeptide(L)'
;MNSATIGDTVIVHKDGFTYVSHPSITILGNGEWVAAFNHSQRRVPPMHPPEDPLYRTLLCRSADRGATWDDPTFAPNFDWYGTECPGIATLADGTVALSQRRGCVGSW
;
A
#
# COMPACT_ATOMS: atom_id res chain seq x y z
N MET A 1 -29.77 -15.76 -1.40
CA MET A 1 -28.31 -15.78 -1.21
C MET A 1 -27.69 -15.17 -2.46
N ASN A 2 -26.97 -14.05 -2.35
CA ASN A 2 -26.20 -13.54 -3.48
C ASN A 2 -24.89 -14.35 -3.55
N SER A 3 -24.70 -15.12 -4.63
CA SER A 3 -23.42 -15.78 -4.91
C SER A 3 -22.45 -14.75 -5.47
N ALA A 4 -21.30 -14.55 -4.83
CA ALA A 4 -20.21 -13.80 -5.41
C ALA A 4 -19.39 -14.72 -6.31
N THR A 5 -19.08 -14.28 -7.52
CA THR A 5 -18.08 -14.92 -8.37
C THR A 5 -16.72 -14.33 -8.01
N ILE A 6 -15.79 -15.16 -7.57
CA ILE A 6 -14.38 -14.79 -7.42
C ILE A 6 -13.69 -15.15 -8.72
N GLY A 7 -13.02 -14.17 -9.35
CA GLY A 7 -12.21 -14.39 -10.54
C GLY A 7 -10.83 -14.99 -10.20
N ASP A 8 -9.86 -14.74 -11.07
CA ASP A 8 -8.49 -15.22 -10.87
C ASP A 8 -7.81 -14.52 -9.69
N THR A 9 -6.89 -15.25 -9.04
CA THR A 9 -6.02 -14.70 -7.99
C THR A 9 -4.69 -14.29 -8.59
N VAL A 10 -4.27 -13.05 -8.33
CA VAL A 10 -3.01 -12.48 -8.81
C VAL A 10 -2.15 -12.07 -7.61
N ILE A 11 -0.84 -12.27 -7.71
CA ILE A 11 0.13 -11.73 -6.75
C ILE A 11 0.53 -10.33 -7.22
N VAL A 12 0.13 -9.30 -6.47
CA VAL A 12 0.49 -7.90 -6.76
C VAL A 12 1.97 -7.65 -6.47
N HIS A 13 2.45 -8.07 -5.30
CA HIS A 13 3.85 -7.96 -4.92
C HIS A 13 4.21 -9.04 -3.91
N LYS A 14 5.41 -9.60 -4.06
CA LYS A 14 5.97 -10.60 -3.13
C LYS A 14 7.48 -10.44 -3.07
N ASP A 15 7.97 -10.33 -1.84
CA ASP A 15 9.41 -10.27 -1.56
C ASP A 15 9.70 -11.16 -0.33
N GLY A 16 10.78 -11.94 -0.42
CA GLY A 16 11.20 -12.88 0.62
C GLY A 16 11.90 -12.23 1.81
N PHE A 17 12.47 -11.04 1.63
CA PHE A 17 13.29 -10.33 2.61
C PHE A 17 12.54 -9.23 3.35
N THR A 18 11.34 -8.88 2.85
CA THR A 18 10.57 -7.76 3.38
C THR A 18 9.25 -8.23 3.99
N TYR A 19 8.71 -7.40 4.87
CA TYR A 19 7.36 -7.51 5.38
C TYR A 19 6.50 -6.52 4.61
N VAL A 20 5.52 -7.04 3.86
CA VAL A 20 4.62 -6.28 2.99
C VAL A 20 3.21 -6.43 3.53
N SER A 21 2.53 -5.32 3.81
CA SER A 21 1.28 -5.33 4.57
C SER A 21 0.39 -4.11 4.30
N HIS A 22 -0.81 -4.11 4.89
CA HIS A 22 -1.77 -3.00 4.90
C HIS A 22 -2.13 -2.44 3.52
N PRO A 23 -2.58 -3.27 2.56
CA PRO A 23 -2.94 -2.79 1.24
C PRO A 23 -4.20 -1.92 1.28
N SER A 24 -4.19 -0.86 0.49
CA SER A 24 -5.37 -0.10 0.06
C SER A 24 -5.28 0.15 -1.44
N ILE A 25 -6.41 0.39 -2.10
CA ILE A 25 -6.48 0.51 -3.55
C ILE A 25 -7.49 1.58 -3.96
N THR A 26 -7.19 2.29 -5.05
CA THR A 26 -8.14 3.19 -5.70
C THR A 26 -8.09 3.04 -7.22
N ILE A 27 -9.13 3.51 -7.89
CA ILE A 27 -9.24 3.53 -9.35
C ILE A 27 -9.17 4.99 -9.80
N LEU A 28 -8.32 5.27 -10.78
CA LEU A 28 -8.13 6.59 -11.36
C LEU A 28 -9.23 6.90 -12.39
N GLY A 29 -9.38 8.17 -12.76
CA GLY A 29 -10.37 8.59 -13.77
C GLY A 29 -10.17 7.98 -15.16
N ASN A 30 -8.96 7.50 -15.48
CA ASN A 30 -8.65 6.78 -16.73
C ASN A 30 -8.87 5.26 -16.63
N GLY A 31 -9.31 4.74 -15.48
CA GLY A 31 -9.56 3.33 -15.24
C GLY A 31 -8.37 2.52 -14.73
N GLU A 32 -7.18 3.11 -14.63
CA GLU A 32 -6.01 2.46 -14.01
C GLU A 32 -6.21 2.28 -12.51
N TRP A 33 -5.63 1.23 -11.95
CA TRP A 33 -5.67 0.94 -10.53
C TRP A 33 -4.36 1.35 -9.89
N VAL A 34 -4.43 1.92 -8.68
CA VAL A 34 -3.25 2.22 -7.86
C VAL A 34 -3.43 1.56 -6.50
N ALA A 35 -2.53 0.63 -6.19
CA ALA A 35 -2.43 0.01 -4.88
C ALA A 35 -1.34 0.70 -4.06
N ALA A 36 -1.63 0.97 -2.79
CA ALA A 36 -0.69 1.42 -1.79
C ALA A 36 -0.55 0.34 -0.72
N PHE A 37 0.66 0.07 -0.26
CA PHE A 37 0.92 -0.89 0.81
C PHE A 37 2.19 -0.52 1.56
N ASN A 38 2.31 -0.98 2.80
CA ASN A 38 3.53 -0.82 3.57
C ASN A 38 4.57 -1.85 3.17
N HIS A 39 5.82 -1.43 3.28
CA HIS A 39 7.00 -2.25 3.19
C HIS A 39 7.94 -1.92 4.35
N SER A 40 8.52 -2.96 4.95
CA SER A 40 9.65 -2.84 5.86
C SER A 40 10.54 -4.07 5.81
N GLN A 41 11.67 -4.04 6.52
CA GLN A 41 12.53 -5.20 6.70
C GLN A 41 11.78 -6.31 7.46
N ARG A 42 11.85 -7.54 6.96
CA ARG A 42 11.26 -8.70 7.64
C ARG A 42 11.98 -8.97 8.95
N ARG A 43 11.20 -9.12 10.03
CA ARG A 43 11.68 -9.45 11.38
C ARG A 43 10.85 -10.59 11.97
N VAL A 44 11.41 -11.30 12.93
CA VAL A 44 10.74 -12.39 13.67
C VAL A 44 10.90 -12.10 15.17
N PRO A 45 9.84 -11.68 15.88
CA PRO A 45 8.49 -11.39 15.37
C PRO A 45 8.42 -10.16 14.44
N PRO A 46 7.34 -9.99 13.66
CA PRO A 46 7.08 -8.75 12.94
C PRO A 46 7.09 -7.55 13.89
N MET A 47 7.64 -6.45 13.42
CA MET A 47 7.72 -5.19 14.15
C MET A 47 6.93 -4.15 13.36
N HIS A 48 6.27 -3.22 14.05
CA HIS A 48 5.47 -2.16 13.47
C HIS A 48 5.97 -0.79 14.00
N PRO A 49 5.58 0.33 13.39
CA PRO A 49 5.84 1.64 13.96
C PRO A 49 5.19 1.83 15.35
N PRO A 50 5.82 2.57 16.27
CA PRO A 50 7.07 3.31 16.08
C PRO A 50 8.36 2.47 16.18
N GLU A 51 8.29 1.22 16.64
CA GLU A 51 9.46 0.37 16.87
C GLU A 51 10.22 0.04 15.58
N ASP A 52 9.52 0.01 14.44
CA ASP A 52 10.13 -0.13 13.12
C ASP A 52 10.10 1.17 12.31
N PRO A 53 11.17 1.98 12.36
CA PRO A 53 11.25 3.22 11.59
C PRO A 53 11.42 2.97 10.09
N LEU A 54 11.68 1.74 9.63
CA LEU A 54 11.87 1.46 8.20
C LEU A 54 10.56 1.28 7.42
N TYR A 55 9.41 1.31 8.10
CA TYR A 55 8.11 1.26 7.44
C TYR A 55 7.94 2.45 6.48
N ARG A 56 7.71 2.12 5.22
CA ARG A 56 7.46 3.09 4.15
C ARG A 56 6.29 2.61 3.31
N THR A 57 5.61 3.55 2.66
CA THR A 57 4.56 3.20 1.69
C THR A 57 5.17 3.01 0.31
N LEU A 58 4.82 1.88 -0.31
CA LEU A 58 5.03 1.61 -1.74
C LEU A 58 3.72 1.83 -2.50
N LEU A 59 3.84 2.24 -3.76
CA LEU A 59 2.77 2.38 -4.73
C LEU A 59 3.04 1.46 -5.92
N CYS A 60 1.99 0.83 -6.42
CA CYS A 60 2.03 -0.08 -7.56
C CYS A 60 0.79 0.17 -8.43
N ARG A 61 0.93 0.05 -9.75
CA ARG A 61 -0.13 0.38 -10.71
C ARG A 61 -0.51 -0.81 -11.57
N SER A 62 -1.75 -0.81 -12.04
CA SER A 62 -2.23 -1.74 -13.05
C SER A 62 -3.06 -0.98 -14.09
N ALA A 63 -2.73 -1.20 -15.36
CA ALA A 63 -3.46 -0.64 -16.51
C ALA A 63 -4.55 -1.59 -17.06
N ASP A 64 -4.62 -2.81 -16.54
CA ASP A 64 -5.46 -3.90 -17.06
C ASP A 64 -6.42 -4.48 -16.01
N ARG A 65 -6.86 -3.62 -15.08
CA ARG A 65 -7.84 -3.96 -14.01
C ARG A 65 -7.34 -5.08 -13.08
N GLY A 66 -6.06 -5.04 -12.75
CA GLY A 66 -5.42 -5.89 -11.76
C GLY A 66 -4.90 -7.23 -12.28
N ALA A 67 -4.90 -7.46 -13.59
CA ALA A 67 -4.36 -8.68 -14.18
C ALA A 67 -2.82 -8.69 -14.15
N THR A 68 -2.19 -7.55 -14.41
CA THR A 68 -0.75 -7.32 -14.26
C THR A 68 -0.47 -6.05 -13.47
N TRP A 69 0.71 -5.99 -12.88
CA TRP A 69 1.13 -4.93 -11.95
C TRP A 69 2.57 -4.52 -12.21
N ASP A 70 2.83 -3.21 -12.19
CA ASP A 70 4.17 -2.64 -12.35
C ASP A 70 5.06 -2.92 -11.13
N ASP A 71 6.37 -2.74 -11.29
CA ASP A 71 7.29 -2.76 -10.14
C ASP A 71 6.92 -1.65 -9.12
N PRO A 72 6.84 -1.96 -7.81
CA PRO A 72 6.47 -0.95 -6.82
C PRO A 72 7.51 0.16 -6.70
N THR A 73 7.03 1.37 -6.42
CA THR A 73 7.87 2.55 -6.16
C THR A 73 7.54 3.16 -4.81
N PHE A 74 8.49 3.78 -4.13
CA PHE A 74 8.18 4.49 -2.89
C PHE A 74 7.21 5.65 -3.16
N ALA A 75 6.25 5.83 -2.24
CA ALA A 75 5.36 6.97 -2.27
C ALA A 75 6.19 8.27 -2.34
N PRO A 76 5.88 9.17 -3.29
CA PRO A 76 6.68 10.36 -3.52
C PRO A 76 6.59 11.36 -2.35
N ASN A 77 7.60 12.22 -2.27
CA ASN A 77 7.80 13.31 -1.29
C ASN A 77 8.33 12.93 0.11
N PHE A 78 9.16 13.84 0.65
CA PHE A 78 9.72 13.91 2.03
C PHE A 78 10.46 12.70 2.61
N ASP A 79 10.67 11.62 1.84
CA ASP A 79 11.27 10.38 2.33
C ASP A 79 10.62 9.92 3.65
N TRP A 80 9.29 10.01 3.72
CA TRP A 80 8.57 9.84 4.98
C TRP A 80 8.57 8.35 5.39
N TYR A 81 9.01 8.07 6.62
CA TYR A 81 9.20 6.72 7.15
C TYR A 81 8.63 6.56 8.56
N GLY A 82 8.52 5.30 8.99
CA GLY A 82 7.82 4.92 10.22
C GLY A 82 6.32 5.15 10.11
N THR A 83 5.76 4.96 8.91
CA THR A 83 4.36 5.26 8.60
C THR A 83 3.51 4.01 8.38
N GLU A 84 2.29 4.02 8.93
CA GLU A 84 1.29 2.94 8.83
C GLU A 84 -0.11 3.48 9.22
N CYS A 85 -1.24 3.05 8.64
CA CYS A 85 -1.43 2.31 7.39
C CYS A 85 -1.71 3.30 6.25
N PRO A 86 -1.31 3.03 5.00
CA PRO A 86 -1.68 3.88 3.88
C PRO A 86 -3.17 3.76 3.56
N GLY A 87 -3.84 4.92 3.50
CA GLY A 87 -5.17 5.05 2.90
C GLY A 87 -5.05 5.83 1.59
N ILE A 88 -5.59 5.30 0.49
CA ILE A 88 -5.55 5.95 -0.82
C ILE A 88 -6.96 6.13 -1.39
N ALA A 89 -7.24 7.32 -1.93
CA ALA A 89 -8.52 7.61 -2.59
C ALA A 89 -8.34 8.63 -3.72
N THR A 90 -9.01 8.38 -4.85
CA THR A 90 -9.25 9.38 -5.89
C THR A 90 -10.40 10.29 -5.46
N LEU A 91 -10.15 11.60 -5.42
CA LEU A 91 -11.15 12.63 -5.13
C LEU A 91 -11.98 12.95 -6.38
N ALA A 92 -13.08 13.69 -6.20
CA ALA A 92 -14.01 14.01 -7.28
C ALA A 92 -13.39 14.82 -8.44
N ASP A 93 -12.32 15.57 -8.18
CA ASP A 93 -11.56 16.34 -9.17
C ASP A 93 -10.45 15.52 -9.86
N GLY A 94 -10.29 14.24 -9.52
CA GLY A 94 -9.24 13.37 -10.04
C GLY A 94 -7.93 13.40 -9.24
N THR A 95 -7.82 14.24 -8.22
CA THR A 95 -6.66 14.25 -7.31
C THR A 95 -6.58 12.92 -6.56
N VAL A 96 -5.38 12.35 -6.43
CA VAL A 96 -5.15 11.16 -5.60
C VAL A 96 -4.63 11.60 -4.23
N ALA A 97 -5.41 11.35 -3.19
CA ALA A 97 -5.02 11.60 -1.81
C ALA A 97 -4.43 10.33 -1.20
N LEU A 98 -3.24 10.44 -0.62
CA LEU A 98 -2.59 9.39 0.17
C LEU A 98 -2.45 9.86 1.63
N SER A 99 -3.18 9.23 2.54
CA SER A 99 -3.02 9.44 3.97
C SER A 99 -2.03 8.45 4.55
N GLN A 100 -1.09 8.94 5.34
CA GLN A 100 -0.12 8.15 6.09
C GLN A 100 -0.10 8.65 7.53
N ARG A 101 -0.01 7.75 8.50
CA ARG A 101 0.15 8.11 9.92
C ARG A 101 1.52 7.64 10.38
N ARG A 102 2.26 8.51 11.09
CA ARG A 102 3.50 8.11 11.74
C ARG A 102 3.18 7.42 13.06
N GLY A 103 3.87 6.33 13.37
CA GLY A 103 3.88 5.78 14.73
C GLY A 103 4.45 6.83 15.69
N CYS A 104 3.73 7.14 16.77
CA CYS A 104 4.23 8.02 17.82
C CYS A 104 4.82 7.17 18.96
N VAL A 105 5.99 7.57 19.48
CA VAL A 105 6.52 7.00 20.73
C VAL A 105 5.85 7.72 21.90
N GLY A 106 5.07 7.00 22.70
CA GLY A 106 4.48 7.50 23.96
C GLY A 106 2.97 7.28 24.08
N SER A 107 2.59 6.27 24.88
CA SER A 107 1.33 6.08 25.63
C SER A 107 -0.01 6.26 24.90
N TRP A 108 -0.79 5.16 24.87
CA TRP A 108 -2.26 5.20 24.82
C TRP A 108 -2.84 6.01 25.97
#